data_AF-A0A235HBS7-F1
#
_entry.id   AF-A0A235HBS7-F1
#
_cell.length_a   1.000
_cell.length_b   1.000
_cell.length_c   1.000
_cell.angle_alpha   90.00
_cell.angle_beta   90.00
_cell.angle_gamma   90.00
#
_symmetry.space_group_name_H-M   'P 1'
#
loop_
_entity.id
_entity.type
_entity.pdbx_description
1 polymer ?
#
loop_
_entity_poly.entity_id
_entity_poly.type
_entity_poly.pdbx_seq_one_letter_code
_entity_poly.pdbx_strand_id
1 'polypeptide(L)'
;MTGIVSDLSLDKTPLFDSGWLTVSSAANRDDVLLRIAEAERRAEAALERLGRTLKQGIAGDHDRRIDALLALETRGIPASGTAADGAVERVMMEVGFRKRDLMPRFHELAEHCRAIHRRALAVVRDARWALMLERAAADPGGASSPIQGVGTRYVKSDRYDVRAARSLPPDDRVRADRFLKRLGEDPVPPELELSPLEGAGPEGTALWGMKAGNGNRFVLRRGELRGIACFFVEDVGPYPDHEGGRRGALAR
;
A
#
# COMPACT_ATOMS: atom_id res chain seq x y z
N MET A 1 -3.22 0.76 -36.31
CA MET A 1 -2.38 1.64 -35.48
C MET A 1 -2.24 0.98 -34.12
N THR A 2 -1.13 0.30 -33.92
CA THR A 2 -0.75 -0.39 -32.68
C THR A 2 -0.35 0.66 -31.64
N GLY A 3 -1.27 0.97 -30.73
CA GLY A 3 -1.00 1.83 -29.59
C GLY A 3 0.00 1.16 -28.66
N ILE A 4 1.09 1.85 -28.38
CA ILE A 4 2.14 1.48 -27.43
C ILE A 4 1.45 1.29 -26.07
N VAL A 5 1.23 0.04 -25.68
CA VAL A 5 0.94 -0.29 -24.28
C VAL A 5 2.23 -0.01 -23.54
N SER A 6 2.31 1.18 -22.96
CA SER A 6 3.37 1.55 -22.02
C SER A 6 3.25 0.60 -20.83
N ASP A 7 3.96 -0.52 -20.93
CA ASP A 7 4.28 -1.43 -19.85
C ASP A 7 5.17 -0.65 -18.87
N LEU A 8 4.52 0.20 -18.07
CA LEU A 8 5.12 0.97 -17.00
C LEU A 8 5.44 -0.04 -15.91
N SER A 9 6.56 -0.72 -16.12
CA SER A 9 7.18 -1.61 -15.16
C SER A 9 7.56 -0.75 -13.95
N LEU A 10 6.62 -0.65 -13.00
CA LEU A 10 6.83 -0.14 -11.65
C LEU A 10 8.09 -0.78 -11.00
N ASP A 11 8.53 -1.91 -11.54
CA ASP A 11 9.66 -2.74 -11.13
C ASP A 11 11.06 -2.31 -11.66
N LYS A 12 11.17 -1.36 -12.61
CA LYS A 12 12.46 -1.14 -13.32
C LYS A 12 13.36 -0.04 -12.78
N THR A 13 12.91 0.77 -11.82
CA THR A 13 13.79 1.77 -11.18
C THR A 13 13.68 1.63 -9.66
N PRO A 14 14.71 1.12 -8.97
CA PRO A 14 14.65 0.97 -7.53
C PRO A 14 14.62 2.34 -6.84
N LEU A 15 14.03 2.41 -5.64
CA LEU A 15 14.08 3.62 -4.81
C LEU A 15 15.50 3.93 -4.34
N PHE A 16 16.35 2.91 -4.28
CA PHE A 16 17.76 3.00 -4.01
C PHE A 16 18.55 1.98 -4.83
N ASP A 17 19.62 2.42 -5.48
CA ASP A 17 20.60 1.53 -6.13
C ASP A 17 21.92 1.59 -5.37
N SER A 18 22.45 0.42 -5.00
CA SER A 18 23.74 0.33 -4.28
C SER A 18 24.90 0.99 -5.02
N GLY A 19 24.83 1.09 -6.35
CA GLY A 19 25.79 1.79 -7.21
C GLY A 19 25.83 3.30 -6.96
N TRP A 20 24.76 3.91 -6.44
CA TRP A 20 24.72 5.36 -6.15
C TRP A 20 25.68 5.75 -5.02
N LEU A 21 25.94 4.82 -4.09
CA LEU A 21 26.86 5.02 -2.96
C LEU A 21 28.14 4.17 -3.14
N THR A 22 28.72 4.14 -4.34
CA THR A 22 30.01 3.48 -4.55
C THR A 22 31.15 4.47 -4.31
N VAL A 23 32.07 4.11 -3.43
CA VAL A 23 33.22 4.95 -3.06
C VAL A 23 34.49 4.09 -3.11
N SER A 24 35.60 4.64 -3.63
CA SER A 24 36.90 3.96 -3.55
C SER A 24 37.43 4.02 -2.11
N SER A 25 38.11 2.96 -1.65
CA SER A 25 38.79 2.96 -0.35
C SER A 25 39.84 4.08 -0.21
N ALA A 26 40.36 4.60 -1.33
CA ALA A 26 41.32 5.69 -1.38
C ALA A 26 40.67 7.08 -1.54
N ALA A 27 39.34 7.17 -1.65
CA ALA A 27 38.65 8.43 -1.86
C ALA A 27 38.95 9.44 -0.75
N ASN A 28 39.08 10.72 -1.11
CA ASN A 28 39.26 11.78 -0.13
C ASN A 28 37.93 12.05 0.61
N ARG A 29 37.96 12.94 1.60
CA ARG A 29 36.78 13.26 2.42
C ARG A 29 35.64 13.88 1.58
N ASP A 30 35.97 14.80 0.68
CA ASP A 30 34.99 15.55 -0.09
C ASP A 30 34.31 14.69 -1.16
N ASP A 31 35.05 13.73 -1.74
CA ASP A 31 34.49 12.72 -2.64
C ASP A 31 33.44 11.87 -1.93
N VAL A 32 33.70 11.44 -0.69
CA VAL A 32 32.75 10.64 0.11
C VAL A 32 31.48 11.45 0.36
N LEU A 33 31.63 12.72 0.78
CA LEU A 33 30.50 13.62 1.02
C LEU A 33 29.69 13.89 -0.26
N LEU A 34 30.36 14.06 -1.39
CA LEU A 34 29.71 14.22 -2.70
C LEU A 34 28.87 13.00 -3.06
N ARG A 35 29.36 11.79 -2.78
CA ARG A 35 28.64 10.53 -3.03
C ARG A 35 27.45 10.35 -2.10
N ILE A 36 27.57 10.72 -0.84
CA ILE A 36 26.44 10.75 0.10
C ILE A 36 25.36 11.71 -0.43
N ALA A 37 25.72 12.95 -0.77
CA ALA A 37 24.77 13.94 -1.26
C ALA A 37 24.11 13.52 -2.58
N GLU A 38 24.85 12.86 -3.48
CA GLU A 38 24.30 12.32 -4.73
C GLU A 38 23.31 11.16 -4.46
N ALA A 39 23.62 10.28 -3.51
CA ALA A 39 22.70 9.21 -3.12
C ALA A 39 21.39 9.75 -2.54
N GLU A 40 21.46 10.77 -1.67
CA GLU A 40 20.28 11.47 -1.13
C GLU A 40 19.42 12.07 -2.25
N ARG A 41 20.03 12.86 -3.15
CA ARG A 41 19.33 13.48 -4.28
C ARG A 41 18.66 12.45 -5.19
N ARG A 42 19.34 11.34 -5.49
CA ARG A 42 18.78 10.28 -6.36
C ARG A 42 17.64 9.55 -5.70
N ALA A 43 17.71 9.29 -4.40
CA ALA A 43 16.63 8.65 -3.65
C ALA A 43 15.38 9.54 -3.59
N GLU A 44 15.53 10.85 -3.33
CA GLU A 44 14.42 11.82 -3.41
C GLU A 44 13.82 11.85 -4.83
N ALA A 45 14.66 11.97 -5.87
CA ALA A 45 14.19 11.98 -7.25
C ALA A 45 13.47 10.68 -7.66
N ALA A 46 13.89 9.54 -7.11
CA ALA A 46 13.22 8.25 -7.32
C ALA A 46 11.83 8.23 -6.66
N LEU A 47 11.70 8.73 -5.43
CA LEU A 47 10.42 8.88 -4.74
C LEU A 47 9.45 9.80 -5.49
N GLU A 48 9.93 10.95 -5.98
CA GLU A 48 9.13 11.87 -6.78
C GLU A 48 8.67 11.25 -8.10
N ARG A 49 9.56 10.50 -8.76
CA ARG A 49 9.24 9.78 -9.99
C ARG A 49 8.19 8.71 -9.74
N LEU A 50 8.28 7.96 -8.64
CA LEU A 50 7.27 7.00 -8.23
C LEU A 50 5.91 7.70 -8.04
N GLY A 51 5.88 8.81 -7.28
CA GLY A 51 4.66 9.59 -7.07
C GLY A 51 4.03 10.10 -8.37
N ARG A 52 4.83 10.61 -9.31
CA ARG A 52 4.34 11.03 -10.64
C ARG A 52 3.80 9.85 -11.45
N THR A 53 4.49 8.73 -11.44
CA THR A 53 4.09 7.51 -12.15
C THR A 53 2.74 7.00 -11.67
N LEU A 54 2.52 7.00 -10.34
CA LEU A 54 1.25 6.57 -9.76
C LEU A 54 0.09 7.52 -10.12
N LYS A 55 0.34 8.84 -10.14
CA LYS A 55 -0.64 9.86 -10.51
C LYS A 55 -1.01 9.88 -11.98
N GLN A 56 -0.09 9.51 -12.87
CA GLN A 56 -0.30 9.58 -14.32
C GLN A 56 -1.33 8.57 -14.86
N GLY A 57 -1.96 7.77 -14.00
CA GLY A 57 -3.19 7.04 -14.33
C GLY A 57 -3.02 6.18 -15.59
N ILE A 58 -2.41 5.01 -15.46
CA ILE A 58 -2.30 4.09 -16.60
C ILE A 58 -3.69 3.49 -16.83
N ALA A 59 -4.29 3.77 -17.98
CA ALA A 59 -5.45 3.05 -18.48
C ALA A 59 -5.07 1.57 -18.62
N GLY A 60 -5.78 0.67 -17.93
CA GLY A 60 -5.42 -0.74 -17.89
C GLY A 60 -6.22 -1.54 -16.89
N ASP A 61 -5.91 -2.83 -16.81
CA ASP A 61 -6.53 -3.80 -15.91
C ASP A 61 -6.24 -3.48 -14.43
N HIS A 62 -7.29 -3.10 -13.67
CA HIS A 62 -7.19 -2.78 -12.24
C HIS A 62 -6.56 -3.92 -11.43
N ASP A 63 -6.86 -5.18 -11.77
CA ASP A 63 -6.37 -6.33 -11.01
C ASP A 63 -4.85 -6.44 -11.13
N ARG A 64 -4.32 -6.39 -12.36
CA ARG A 64 -2.87 -6.42 -12.60
C ARG A 64 -2.15 -5.28 -11.89
N ARG A 65 -2.77 -4.10 -11.84
CA ARG A 65 -2.17 -2.93 -11.20
C ARG A 65 -2.17 -3.05 -9.67
N ILE A 66 -3.27 -3.52 -9.09
CA ILE A 66 -3.35 -3.81 -7.65
C ILE A 66 -2.31 -4.85 -7.26
N ASP A 67 -2.16 -5.93 -8.04
CA ASP A 67 -1.17 -6.97 -7.82
C ASP A 67 0.27 -6.43 -7.90
N ALA A 68 0.56 -5.57 -8.89
CA ALA A 68 1.86 -4.94 -9.04
C ALA A 68 2.18 -4.00 -7.86
N LEU A 69 1.21 -3.21 -7.40
CA LEU A 69 1.39 -2.32 -6.25
C LEU A 69 1.56 -3.11 -4.95
N LEU A 70 0.81 -4.21 -4.78
CA LEU A 70 0.97 -5.09 -3.63
C LEU A 70 2.36 -5.76 -3.63
N ALA A 71 2.85 -6.21 -4.79
CA ALA A 71 4.20 -6.74 -4.93
C ALA A 71 5.28 -5.69 -4.60
N LEU A 72 5.10 -4.46 -5.06
CA LEU A 72 5.99 -3.34 -4.77
C LEU A 72 5.99 -3.02 -3.26
N GLU A 73 4.81 -2.95 -2.64
CA GLU A 73 4.63 -2.70 -1.20
C GLU A 73 5.29 -3.78 -0.34
N THR A 74 5.10 -5.06 -0.69
CA THR A 74 5.49 -6.20 0.15
C THR A 74 6.89 -6.73 -0.12
N ARG A 75 7.43 -6.52 -1.32
CA ARG A 75 8.74 -7.06 -1.72
C ARG A 75 9.68 -6.00 -2.29
N GLY A 76 9.21 -5.20 -3.24
CA GLY A 76 10.08 -4.26 -3.97
C GLY A 76 10.68 -3.17 -3.07
N ILE A 77 9.84 -2.43 -2.35
CA ILE A 77 10.27 -1.36 -1.45
C ILE A 77 11.08 -1.91 -0.26
N PRO A 78 10.67 -2.99 0.42
CA PRO A 78 11.48 -3.62 1.46
C PRO A 78 12.87 -4.06 0.95
N ALA A 79 12.96 -4.70 -0.21
CA ALA A 79 14.23 -5.12 -0.79
C ALA A 79 15.15 -3.93 -1.11
N SER A 80 14.57 -2.83 -1.64
CA SER A 80 15.30 -1.58 -1.85
C SER A 80 15.82 -0.99 -0.54
N GLY A 81 15.03 -1.07 0.55
CA GLY A 81 15.44 -0.64 1.88
C GLY A 81 16.63 -1.43 2.41
N THR A 82 16.57 -2.77 2.33
CA THR A 82 17.68 -3.66 2.70
C THR A 82 18.94 -3.38 1.87
N ALA A 83 18.79 -3.14 0.56
CA ALA A 83 19.91 -2.79 -0.30
C ALA A 83 20.55 -1.45 0.09
N ALA A 84 19.74 -0.46 0.50
CA ALA A 84 20.22 0.83 0.99
C ALA A 84 20.99 0.69 2.31
N ASP A 85 20.41 0.02 3.30
CA ASP A 85 21.07 -0.23 4.60
C ASP A 85 22.42 -0.95 4.39
N GLY A 86 22.44 -2.01 3.56
CA GLY A 86 23.67 -2.75 3.27
C GLY A 86 24.70 -1.97 2.46
N ALA A 87 24.30 -1.03 1.61
CA ALA A 87 25.23 -0.14 0.91
C ALA A 87 25.85 0.89 1.86
N VAL A 88 25.04 1.50 2.73
CA VAL A 88 25.51 2.45 3.74
C VAL A 88 26.49 1.79 4.71
N GLU A 89 26.14 0.61 5.23
CA GLU A 89 26.98 -0.14 6.15
C GLU A 89 28.33 -0.51 5.53
N ARG A 90 28.33 -0.99 4.27
CA ARG A 90 29.55 -1.34 3.54
C ARG A 90 30.51 -0.16 3.41
N VAL A 91 30.02 0.98 2.93
CA VAL A 91 30.86 2.17 2.76
C VAL A 91 31.33 2.69 4.12
N MET A 92 30.45 2.70 5.11
CA MET A 92 30.78 3.08 6.49
C MET A 92 31.94 2.22 7.04
N MET A 93 31.94 0.91 6.81
CA MET A 93 33.05 0.02 7.20
C MET A 93 34.33 0.29 6.42
N GLU A 94 34.25 0.53 5.10
CA GLU A 94 35.41 0.77 4.23
C GLU A 94 36.16 2.08 4.54
N VAL A 95 35.43 3.12 4.94
CA VAL A 95 36.02 4.45 5.23
C VAL A 95 36.12 4.77 6.72
N GLY A 96 35.34 4.11 7.59
CA GLY A 96 35.14 4.48 8.99
C GLY A 96 36.41 4.45 9.85
N PHE A 97 37.36 3.55 9.56
CA PHE A 97 38.65 3.54 10.27
C PHE A 97 39.48 4.80 9.99
N ARG A 98 39.44 5.31 8.75
CA ARG A 98 40.27 6.44 8.28
C ARG A 98 39.58 7.80 8.43
N LYS A 99 38.24 7.82 8.52
CA LYS A 99 37.41 9.03 8.45
C LYS A 99 36.30 9.01 9.51
N ARG A 100 36.67 8.89 10.78
CA ARG A 100 35.71 8.81 11.91
C ARG A 100 34.79 10.04 12.00
N ASP A 101 35.24 11.18 11.51
CA ASP A 101 34.45 12.42 11.44
C ASP A 101 33.23 12.30 10.52
N LEU A 102 33.24 11.36 9.57
CA LEU A 102 32.11 11.12 8.65
C LEU A 102 31.05 10.18 9.21
N MET A 103 31.29 9.49 10.34
CA MET A 103 30.35 8.54 10.92
C MET A 103 28.94 9.11 11.15
N PRO A 104 28.77 10.34 11.67
CA PRO A 104 27.44 10.94 11.81
C PRO A 104 26.70 11.07 10.47
N ARG A 105 27.40 11.40 9.37
CA ARG A 105 26.79 11.54 8.04
C ARG A 105 26.28 10.22 7.47
N PHE A 106 26.94 9.09 7.77
CA PHE A 106 26.41 7.78 7.37
C PHE A 106 25.15 7.40 8.14
N HIS A 107 25.08 7.74 9.43
CA HIS A 107 23.86 7.53 10.22
C HIS A 107 22.69 8.38 9.70
N GLU A 108 22.96 9.66 9.43
CA GLU A 108 21.97 10.56 8.82
C GLU A 108 21.51 10.08 7.44
N LEU A 109 22.42 9.57 6.60
CA LEU A 109 22.07 8.96 5.31
C LEU A 109 21.17 7.73 5.48
N ALA A 110 21.49 6.83 6.42
CA ALA A 110 20.67 5.64 6.68
C ALA A 110 19.24 6.04 7.09
N GLU A 111 19.10 7.02 8.00
CA GLU A 111 17.79 7.52 8.43
C GLU A 111 17.04 8.22 7.29
N HIS A 112 17.74 8.99 6.46
CA HIS A 112 17.15 9.63 5.28
C HIS A 112 16.62 8.57 4.29
N CYS A 113 17.40 7.54 3.99
CA CYS A 113 16.95 6.43 3.15
C CYS A 113 15.72 5.75 3.77
N ARG A 114 15.73 5.43 5.07
CA ARG A 114 14.56 4.81 5.74
C ARG A 114 13.32 5.70 5.67
N ALA A 115 13.47 7.02 5.83
CA ALA A 115 12.38 7.97 5.68
C ALA A 115 11.78 7.97 4.27
N ILE A 116 12.63 7.90 3.23
CA ILE A 116 12.20 7.78 1.83
C ILE A 116 11.40 6.49 1.62
N HIS A 117 11.90 5.35 2.10
CA HIS A 117 11.20 4.06 1.94
C HIS A 117 9.85 4.07 2.68
N ARG A 118 9.76 4.65 3.88
CA ARG A 118 8.48 4.84 4.59
C ARG A 118 7.49 5.68 3.79
N ARG A 119 7.95 6.80 3.21
CA ARG A 119 7.12 7.66 2.35
C ARG A 119 6.66 6.92 1.10
N ALA A 120 7.55 6.17 0.44
CA ALA A 120 7.21 5.38 -0.73
C ALA A 120 6.14 4.32 -0.43
N LEU A 121 6.27 3.60 0.70
CA LEU A 121 5.27 2.63 1.15
C LEU A 121 3.91 3.30 1.34
N ALA A 122 3.86 4.48 1.95
CA ALA A 122 2.61 5.22 2.12
C ALA A 122 1.97 5.56 0.78
N VAL A 123 2.73 6.14 -0.17
CA VAL A 123 2.17 6.52 -1.48
C VAL A 123 1.69 5.31 -2.28
N VAL A 124 2.41 4.18 -2.24
CA VAL A 124 2.00 2.94 -2.92
C VAL A 124 0.75 2.34 -2.29
N ARG A 125 0.67 2.32 -0.95
CA ARG A 125 -0.52 1.87 -0.20
C ARG A 125 -1.75 2.68 -0.54
N ASP A 126 -1.62 4.01 -0.52
CA ASP A 126 -2.72 4.94 -0.84
C ASP A 126 -3.21 4.73 -2.27
N ALA A 127 -2.28 4.63 -3.24
CA ALA A 127 -2.61 4.37 -4.63
C ALA A 127 -3.29 3.00 -4.83
N ARG A 128 -2.81 1.96 -4.14
CA ARG A 128 -3.43 0.63 -4.19
C ARG A 128 -4.84 0.66 -3.63
N TRP A 129 -5.05 1.32 -2.50
CA TRP A 129 -6.38 1.40 -1.90
C TRP A 129 -7.36 2.17 -2.77
N ALA A 130 -6.94 3.32 -3.33
CA ALA A 130 -7.77 4.07 -4.26
C ALA A 130 -8.24 3.19 -5.44
N LEU A 131 -7.34 2.39 -6.03
CA LEU A 131 -7.68 1.44 -7.09
C LEU A 131 -8.62 0.33 -6.63
N MET A 132 -8.50 -0.15 -5.38
CA MET A 132 -9.44 -1.12 -4.83
C MET A 132 -10.85 -0.52 -4.67
N LEU A 133 -10.95 0.76 -4.26
CA LEU A 133 -12.23 1.47 -4.18
C LEU A 133 -12.83 1.68 -5.58
N GLU A 134 -12.02 2.11 -6.54
CA GLU A 134 -12.43 2.25 -7.95
C GLU A 134 -12.90 0.92 -8.53
N ARG A 135 -12.15 -0.17 -8.28
CA ARG A 135 -12.53 -1.53 -8.69
C ARG A 135 -13.84 -1.97 -8.06
N ALA A 136 -14.02 -1.78 -6.76
CA ALA A 136 -15.26 -2.14 -6.06
C ALA A 136 -16.47 -1.36 -6.54
N ALA A 137 -16.29 -0.09 -6.93
CA ALA A 137 -17.34 0.75 -7.48
C ALA A 137 -17.67 0.40 -8.94
N ALA A 138 -16.67 0.14 -9.78
CA ALA A 138 -16.84 -0.11 -11.22
C ALA A 138 -17.28 -1.55 -11.54
N ASP A 139 -16.89 -2.51 -10.71
CA ASP A 139 -17.19 -3.94 -10.91
C ASP A 139 -17.71 -4.59 -9.60
N PRO A 140 -18.89 -4.14 -9.11
CA PRO A 140 -19.52 -4.72 -7.93
C PRO A 140 -19.91 -6.18 -8.22
N GLY A 141 -19.71 -7.06 -7.24
CA GLY A 141 -20.00 -8.47 -7.39
C GLY A 141 -21.48 -8.84 -7.25
N GLY A 142 -21.84 -10.02 -7.76
CA GLY A 142 -23.17 -10.63 -7.66
C GLY A 142 -23.51 -11.13 -6.25
N ALA A 143 -24.78 -11.52 -6.06
CA ALA A 143 -25.28 -11.99 -4.78
C ALA A 143 -24.72 -13.38 -4.44
N SER A 144 -23.91 -13.45 -3.39
CA SER A 144 -23.54 -14.75 -2.82
C SER A 144 -24.61 -15.25 -1.86
N SER A 145 -24.47 -16.50 -1.46
CA SER A 145 -25.25 -16.99 -0.32
C SER A 145 -24.84 -16.23 0.95
N PRO A 146 -25.80 -15.85 1.81
CA PRO A 146 -25.46 -15.40 3.16
C PRO A 146 -24.66 -16.51 3.82
N ILE A 147 -23.56 -16.15 4.47
CA ILE A 147 -22.81 -17.14 5.26
C ILE A 147 -23.72 -17.55 6.42
N GLN A 148 -24.11 -18.82 6.41
CA GLN A 148 -25.27 -19.29 7.17
C GLN A 148 -25.11 -19.07 8.68
N GLY A 149 -26.14 -18.47 9.28
CA GLY A 149 -26.28 -18.18 10.70
C GLY A 149 -27.55 -17.35 10.95
N VAL A 150 -28.18 -17.52 12.10
CA VAL A 150 -29.29 -16.64 12.53
C VAL A 150 -28.70 -15.26 12.80
N GLY A 151 -29.19 -14.22 12.12
CA GLY A 151 -28.72 -12.84 12.28
C GLY A 151 -27.60 -12.39 11.35
N THR A 152 -27.17 -13.18 10.36
CA THR A 152 -26.13 -12.75 9.41
C THR A 152 -26.57 -11.55 8.56
N ARG A 153 -25.92 -10.39 8.76
CA ARG A 153 -26.18 -9.14 8.02
C ARG A 153 -25.20 -8.89 6.85
N TYR A 154 -24.47 -9.91 6.38
CA TYR A 154 -23.49 -9.75 5.31
C TYR A 154 -23.47 -10.91 4.31
N VAL A 155 -22.95 -10.61 3.12
CA VAL A 155 -22.92 -11.48 1.92
C VAL A 155 -21.54 -11.32 1.28
N LYS A 156 -20.76 -12.39 1.13
CA LYS A 156 -19.44 -12.33 0.47
C LYS A 156 -19.62 -12.38 -1.04
N SER A 157 -19.52 -11.27 -1.76
CA SER A 157 -19.74 -11.27 -3.22
C SER A 157 -19.03 -12.43 -3.95
N ASP A 158 -19.55 -12.89 -5.08
CA ASP A 158 -18.99 -14.07 -5.79
C ASP A 158 -17.49 -13.96 -6.13
N ARG A 159 -16.97 -12.74 -6.19
CA ARG A 159 -15.55 -12.45 -6.46
C ARG A 159 -14.70 -12.31 -5.20
N TYR A 160 -15.31 -12.22 -4.03
CA TYR A 160 -14.64 -11.92 -2.77
C TYR A 160 -13.53 -12.92 -2.47
N ASP A 161 -13.79 -14.23 -2.53
CA ASP A 161 -12.79 -15.22 -2.10
C ASP A 161 -11.54 -15.18 -2.99
N VAL A 162 -11.71 -14.93 -4.29
CA VAL A 162 -10.59 -14.72 -5.23
C VAL A 162 -9.82 -13.45 -4.88
N ARG A 163 -10.51 -12.33 -4.64
CA ARG A 163 -9.88 -11.05 -4.26
C ARG A 163 -9.14 -11.17 -2.91
N ALA A 164 -9.76 -11.81 -1.93
CA ALA A 164 -9.17 -12.07 -0.61
C ALA A 164 -7.94 -12.99 -0.70
N ALA A 165 -7.97 -14.00 -1.56
CA ALA A 165 -6.82 -14.90 -1.76
C ALA A 165 -5.60 -14.17 -2.37
N ARG A 166 -5.83 -13.14 -3.19
CA ARG A 166 -4.78 -12.31 -3.79
C ARG A 166 -4.22 -11.28 -2.80
N SER A 167 -5.09 -10.65 -2.01
CA SER A 167 -4.71 -9.54 -1.13
C SER A 167 -4.17 -9.96 0.24
N LEU A 168 -4.55 -11.15 0.74
CA LEU A 168 -4.29 -11.56 2.13
C LEU A 168 -3.58 -12.91 2.24
N PRO A 169 -2.61 -13.03 3.17
CA PRO A 169 -2.07 -14.33 3.54
C PRO A 169 -3.14 -15.21 4.24
N PRO A 170 -2.97 -16.54 4.27
CA PRO A 170 -3.99 -17.47 4.81
C PRO A 170 -4.47 -17.14 6.23
N ASP A 171 -3.56 -16.81 7.15
CA ASP A 171 -3.91 -16.50 8.55
C ASP A 171 -4.74 -15.22 8.68
N ASP A 172 -4.48 -14.23 7.83
CA ASP A 172 -5.25 -12.99 7.80
C ASP A 172 -6.64 -13.21 7.21
N ARG A 173 -6.82 -14.17 6.28
CA ARG A 173 -8.15 -14.54 5.78
C ARG A 173 -9.01 -15.15 6.89
N VAL A 174 -8.42 -16.02 7.72
CA VAL A 174 -9.12 -16.59 8.89
C VAL A 174 -9.50 -15.50 9.88
N ARG A 175 -8.61 -14.53 10.11
CA ARG A 175 -8.87 -13.38 10.98
C ARG A 175 -9.96 -12.47 10.42
N ALA A 176 -9.89 -12.14 9.14
CA ALA A 176 -10.88 -11.35 8.44
C ALA A 176 -12.26 -12.01 8.54
N ASP A 177 -12.35 -13.33 8.35
CA ASP A 177 -13.61 -14.08 8.51
C ASP A 177 -14.19 -13.97 9.94
N ARG A 178 -13.33 -13.98 10.98
CA ARG A 178 -13.78 -13.71 12.35
C ARG A 178 -14.36 -12.32 12.49
N PHE A 179 -13.68 -11.28 11.99
CA PHE A 179 -14.20 -9.90 12.01
C PHE A 179 -15.51 -9.77 11.24
N LEU A 180 -15.64 -10.45 10.11
CA LEU A 180 -16.84 -10.43 9.30
C LEU A 180 -18.04 -11.07 10.01
N LYS A 181 -17.84 -12.18 10.72
CA LYS A 181 -18.89 -12.80 11.56
C LYS A 181 -19.49 -11.82 12.59
N ARG A 182 -18.65 -10.93 13.13
CA ARG A 182 -19.07 -9.92 14.10
C ARG A 182 -19.96 -8.83 13.51
N LEU A 183 -19.94 -8.63 12.19
CA LEU A 183 -20.86 -7.72 11.51
C LEU A 183 -22.33 -8.15 11.63
N GLY A 184 -22.60 -9.43 11.95
CA GLY A 184 -23.93 -9.95 12.24
C GLY A 184 -24.42 -9.69 13.68
N GLU A 185 -23.57 -9.20 14.58
CA GLU A 185 -23.98 -8.84 15.95
C GLU A 185 -24.93 -7.62 15.93
N ASP A 186 -25.87 -7.56 16.88
CA ASP A 186 -26.82 -6.45 17.02
C ASP A 186 -26.78 -5.87 18.44
N PRO A 187 -26.31 -4.63 18.64
CA PRO A 187 -25.78 -3.71 17.63
C PRO A 187 -24.43 -4.15 17.05
N VAL A 188 -24.08 -3.61 15.88
CA VAL A 188 -22.75 -3.83 15.27
C VAL A 188 -21.65 -3.30 16.21
N PRO A 189 -20.62 -4.09 16.56
CA PRO A 189 -19.63 -3.68 17.54
C PRO A 189 -18.80 -2.48 17.07
N PRO A 190 -18.60 -1.45 17.91
CA PRO A 190 -17.89 -0.23 17.53
C PRO A 190 -16.43 -0.47 17.13
N GLU A 191 -15.78 -1.52 17.65
CA GLU A 191 -14.40 -1.89 17.30
C GLU A 191 -14.22 -2.43 15.87
N LEU A 192 -15.32 -2.71 15.17
CA LEU A 192 -15.28 -3.00 13.74
C LEU A 192 -15.02 -1.75 12.91
N GLU A 193 -15.13 -0.56 13.52
CA GLU A 193 -14.86 0.74 12.89
C GLU A 193 -15.63 0.88 11.56
N LEU A 194 -16.91 0.46 11.58
CA LEU A 194 -17.78 0.49 10.41
C LEU A 194 -18.16 1.94 10.07
N SER A 195 -17.67 2.45 8.95
CA SER A 195 -17.89 3.84 8.53
C SER A 195 -18.08 3.95 7.01
N PRO A 196 -18.78 4.98 6.51
CA PRO A 196 -18.82 5.27 5.08
C PRO A 196 -17.42 5.65 4.58
N LEU A 197 -17.08 5.26 3.35
CA LEU A 197 -15.82 5.63 2.69
C LEU A 197 -16.04 6.85 1.80
N GLU A 198 -15.16 7.86 1.93
CA GLU A 198 -15.13 9.00 1.03
C GLU A 198 -14.52 8.61 -0.33
N GLY A 199 -15.03 9.18 -1.43
CA GLY A 199 -14.42 9.04 -2.76
C GLY A 199 -14.86 7.85 -3.62
N ALA A 200 -15.94 7.16 -3.27
CA ALA A 200 -16.44 6.01 -4.04
C ALA A 200 -17.23 6.42 -5.32
N GLY A 201 -16.49 6.69 -6.41
CA GLY A 201 -16.93 6.62 -7.81
C GLY A 201 -17.88 7.72 -8.34
N PRO A 202 -17.99 7.89 -9.67
CA PRO A 202 -18.78 8.96 -10.31
C PRO A 202 -20.30 8.88 -10.09
N GLU A 203 -20.79 7.73 -9.63
CA GLU A 203 -22.23 7.42 -9.51
C GLU A 203 -22.68 7.13 -8.05
N GLY A 204 -21.98 7.66 -7.05
CA GLY A 204 -22.54 7.75 -5.69
C GLY A 204 -22.91 6.43 -5.02
N THR A 205 -22.31 5.30 -5.41
CA THR A 205 -22.51 4.03 -4.70
C THR A 205 -21.79 4.12 -3.36
N ALA A 206 -22.55 4.31 -2.28
CA ALA A 206 -21.99 4.48 -0.94
C ALA A 206 -21.26 3.20 -0.48
N LEU A 207 -19.94 3.17 -0.66
CA LEU A 207 -19.06 2.15 -0.09
C LEU A 207 -18.83 2.42 1.39
N TRP A 208 -18.58 1.34 2.12
CA TRP A 208 -18.33 1.33 3.56
C TRP A 208 -17.03 0.59 3.85
N GLY A 209 -16.34 1.02 4.89
CA GLY A 209 -15.11 0.43 5.39
C GLY A 209 -15.37 -0.27 6.71
N MET A 210 -14.71 -1.40 6.92
CA MET A 210 -14.73 -2.10 8.21
C MET A 210 -13.38 -2.75 8.46
N LYS A 211 -12.94 -2.80 9.71
CA LYS A 211 -11.71 -3.49 10.10
C LYS A 211 -11.78 -4.99 9.77
N ALA A 212 -10.68 -5.54 9.25
CA ALA A 212 -10.48 -6.96 8.98
C ALA A 212 -9.32 -7.57 9.80
N GLY A 213 -8.68 -6.76 10.67
CA GLY A 213 -7.55 -7.14 11.52
C GLY A 213 -6.18 -6.98 10.83
N ASN A 214 -5.10 -6.85 11.60
CA ASN A 214 -3.72 -6.69 11.08
C ASN A 214 -3.55 -5.54 10.06
N GLY A 215 -4.20 -4.39 10.30
CA GLY A 215 -4.17 -3.26 9.35
C GLY A 215 -4.98 -3.49 8.07
N ASN A 216 -5.65 -4.64 7.93
CA ASN A 216 -6.54 -4.92 6.81
C ASN A 216 -7.92 -4.32 7.05
N ARG A 217 -8.58 -3.93 5.96
CA ARG A 217 -9.97 -3.45 5.95
C ARG A 217 -10.76 -4.10 4.82
N PHE A 218 -12.05 -4.27 5.06
CA PHE A 218 -13.04 -4.63 4.07
C PHE A 218 -13.53 -3.39 3.33
N VAL A 219 -13.81 -3.56 2.04
CA VAL A 219 -14.65 -2.67 1.26
C VAL A 219 -16.02 -3.33 1.15
N LEU A 220 -17.04 -2.64 1.63
CA LEU A 220 -18.40 -3.12 1.74
C LEU A 220 -19.33 -2.23 0.92
N ARG A 221 -20.44 -2.78 0.45
CA ARG A 221 -21.55 -2.03 -0.15
C ARG A 221 -22.83 -2.37 0.59
N ARG A 222 -23.65 -1.37 0.90
CA ARG A 222 -24.99 -1.61 1.44
C ARG A 222 -25.94 -2.00 0.31
N GLY A 223 -26.83 -2.94 0.60
CA GLY A 223 -27.92 -3.29 -0.29
C GLY A 223 -28.96 -4.15 0.41
N GLU A 224 -29.76 -4.81 -0.38
CA GLU A 224 -30.84 -5.67 0.10
C GLU A 224 -30.75 -7.03 -0.60
N LEU A 225 -30.88 -8.10 0.17
CA LEU A 225 -30.99 -9.46 -0.34
C LEU A 225 -32.29 -10.07 0.18
N ARG A 226 -33.21 -10.40 -0.74
CA ARG A 226 -34.51 -11.01 -0.42
C ARG A 226 -35.33 -10.24 0.63
N GLY A 227 -35.42 -8.90 0.54
CA GLY A 227 -36.16 -8.10 1.52
C GLY A 227 -35.36 -7.69 2.76
N ILE A 228 -34.12 -8.15 2.91
CA ILE A 228 -33.31 -7.96 4.12
C ILE A 228 -32.12 -7.06 3.81
N ALA A 229 -31.99 -5.95 4.54
CA ALA A 229 -30.83 -5.07 4.45
C ALA A 229 -29.55 -5.80 4.88
N CYS A 230 -28.51 -5.76 4.04
CA CYS A 230 -27.25 -6.44 4.28
C CYS A 230 -26.05 -5.69 3.70
N PHE A 231 -24.86 -6.09 4.11
CA PHE A 231 -23.58 -5.65 3.57
C PHE A 231 -23.03 -6.68 2.58
N PHE A 232 -22.83 -6.27 1.34
CA PHE A 232 -22.08 -7.04 0.35
C PHE A 232 -20.58 -6.75 0.54
N VAL A 233 -19.78 -7.80 0.73
CA VAL A 233 -18.32 -7.69 0.86
C VAL A 233 -17.74 -7.70 -0.55
N GLU A 234 -17.27 -6.54 -0.99
CA GLU A 234 -16.76 -6.34 -2.35
C GLU A 234 -15.26 -6.63 -2.43
N ASP A 235 -14.51 -6.25 -1.39
CA ASP A 235 -13.05 -6.38 -1.39
C ASP A 235 -12.47 -6.47 0.03
N VAL A 236 -11.20 -6.86 0.11
CA VAL A 236 -10.42 -6.84 1.35
C VAL A 236 -8.93 -6.68 1.05
N GLY A 237 -8.23 -5.92 1.88
CA GLY A 237 -6.79 -5.83 1.81
C GLY A 237 -6.21 -4.87 2.85
N PRO A 238 -4.88 -4.71 2.88
CA PRO A 238 -4.23 -3.77 3.79
C PRO A 238 -4.64 -2.34 3.44
N TYR A 239 -5.04 -1.56 4.46
CA TYR A 239 -5.29 -0.12 4.36
C TYR A 239 -4.25 0.62 5.21
N PRO A 240 -3.84 1.86 4.90
CA PRO A 240 -3.09 2.68 5.85
C PRO A 240 -3.87 2.71 7.17
N ASP A 241 -3.20 2.38 8.29
CA ASP A 241 -3.85 2.60 9.58
C ASP A 241 -4.27 4.07 9.64
N HIS A 242 -5.55 4.33 9.91
CA HIS A 242 -5.99 5.65 10.31
C HIS A 242 -5.36 5.95 11.68
N GLU A 243 -4.07 6.29 11.74
CA GLU A 243 -3.62 7.29 12.71
C GLU A 243 -4.24 8.62 12.27
N GLY A 244 -5.55 8.77 12.49
CA GLY A 244 -6.27 9.90 11.94
C GLY A 244 -7.78 9.72 11.87
N GLY A 245 -8.41 9.42 13.01
CA GLY A 245 -9.80 9.83 13.28
C GLY A 245 -9.98 11.37 13.33
N ARG A 246 -9.18 12.13 12.54
CA ARG A 246 -9.24 13.58 12.36
C ARG A 246 -8.79 13.95 10.94
N ARG A 247 -9.59 13.54 9.95
CA ARG A 247 -9.85 14.37 8.77
C ARG A 247 -11.34 14.31 8.49
N GLY A 248 -12.12 14.90 9.40
CA GLY A 248 -13.28 15.64 8.95
C GLY A 248 -12.79 16.89 8.23
N ALA A 249 -13.49 17.26 7.16
CA ALA A 249 -13.33 18.50 6.41
C ALA A 249 -12.07 18.61 5.53
N LEU A 250 -12.16 18.05 4.32
CA LEU A 250 -11.94 18.89 3.14
C LEU A 250 -13.30 19.24 2.54
N ALA A 251 -14.01 20.09 3.28
CA ALA A 251 -15.05 20.95 2.76
C ALA A 251 -14.66 22.38 3.15
N ARG A 252 -14.31 23.15 2.11
CA ARG A 252 -13.95 24.59 2.06
C ARG A 252 -12.49 24.93 2.35
#